data_AF-K1SE73-F1
#
_entry.id   AF-K1SE73-F1
#
_cell.length_a   1.000
_cell.length_b   1.000
_cell.length_c   1.000
_cell.angle_alpha   90.00
_cell.angle_beta   90.00
_cell.angle_gamma   90.00
#
_symmetry.space_group_name_H-M   'P 1'
#
loop_
_entity.id
_entity.type
_entity.pdbx_description
1 polymer ?
#
loop_
_entity_poly.entity_id
_entity_poly.type
_entity_poly.pdbx_seq_one_letter_code
_entity_poly.pdbx_strand_id
1 'polypeptide(L)' 'MIILLDAMGGDNAPDANIKGAVAAINQIKAELWLIGKEEVIKAKLKEFYNKTAEEISPRLKIY' A
#
# COMPACT_ATOMS: atom_id res chain seq x y z
N MET A 1 -14.46 8.24 -1.87
CA MET A 1 -14.55 6.77 -1.96
C MET A 1 -13.28 6.20 -1.40
N ILE A 2 -13.39 5.24 -0.48
CA ILE A 2 -12.27 4.63 0.23
C ILE A 2 -12.25 3.16 -0.12
N ILE A 3 -11.07 2.64 -0.47
CA ILE A 3 -10.83 1.23 -0.76
C ILE A 3 -9.94 0.67 0.34
N LEU A 4 -10.45 -0.30 1.08
CA LEU A 4 -9.71 -1.04 2.10
C LEU A 4 -9.12 -2.28 1.43
N LEU A 5 -7.79 -2.41 1.44
CA LEU A 5 -7.08 -3.53 0.84
C LEU A 5 -6.29 -4.25 1.93
N ASP A 6 -6.60 -5.54 2.15
CA ASP A 6 -5.78 -6.39 2.99
C ASP A 6 -4.39 -6.56 2.36
N ALA A 7 -3.38 -6.03 3.03
CA ALA A 7 -2.00 -6.08 2.57
C ALA A 7 -1.32 -7.40 2.93
N MET A 8 -1.89 -8.25 3.78
CA MET A 8 -1.24 -9.42 4.36
C MET A 8 -1.75 -10.76 3.81
N GLY A 9 -2.92 -10.77 3.17
CA GLY A 9 -3.53 -11.98 2.61
C GLY A 9 -3.03 -12.34 1.21
N GLY A 10 -2.71 -13.63 1.01
CA GLY A 10 -2.34 -14.23 -0.28
C GLY A 10 -0.93 -14.81 -0.30
N ASP A 11 -0.63 -15.69 -1.27
CA ASP A 11 0.65 -16.41 -1.34
C ASP A 11 1.87 -15.48 -1.53
N ASN A 12 1.66 -14.34 -2.19
CA ASN A 12 2.70 -13.34 -2.48
C ASN A 12 2.54 -12.06 -1.64
N ALA A 13 1.74 -12.11 -0.58
CA ALA A 13 1.59 -10.99 0.34
C ALA A 13 2.78 -10.92 1.30
N PRO A 14 3.15 -9.72 1.77
CA PRO A 14 2.54 -8.42 1.46
C PRO A 14 3.07 -7.74 0.19
N ASP A 15 4.08 -8.33 -0.45
CA ASP A 15 4.86 -7.74 -1.52
C ASP A 15 4.03 -7.41 -2.77
N ALA A 16 3.20 -8.36 -3.24
CA ALA A 16 2.35 -8.18 -4.41
C ALA A 16 1.25 -7.13 -4.18
N ASN A 17 0.64 -7.14 -3.00
CA ASN A 17 -0.49 -6.27 -2.66
C ASN A 17 -0.02 -4.81 -2.57
N ILE A 18 1.16 -4.57 -1.97
CA ILE A 18 1.78 -3.25 -1.90
C ILE A 18 2.11 -2.72 -3.30
N LYS A 19 2.72 -3.54 -4.15
CA LYS A 19 3.04 -3.13 -5.54
C LYS A 19 1.79 -2.81 -6.35
N GLY A 20 0.75 -3.64 -6.20
CA GLY A 20 -0.55 -3.43 -6.83
C GLY A 20 -1.21 -2.14 -6.37
N ALA A 21 -1.21 -1.87 -5.05
CA ALA A 21 -1.76 -0.64 -4.47
C ALA A 21 -1.06 0.63 -5.00
N VAL A 22 0.27 0.62 -5.05
CA VAL A 22 1.07 1.74 -5.57
C VAL A 22 0.85 1.94 -7.08
N ALA A 23 0.66 0.87 -7.85
CA ALA A 23 0.29 1.02 -9.26
C ALA A 23 -1.13 1.58 -9.42
N ALA A 24 -2.09 1.07 -8.64
CA ALA A 24 -3.49 1.43 -8.72
C ALA A 24 -3.75 2.89 -8.28
N ILE A 25 -3.02 3.40 -7.27
CA ILE A 25 -3.26 4.76 -6.75
C ILE A 25 -3.08 5.86 -7.82
N ASN A 26 -2.25 5.60 -8.84
CA ASN A 26 -2.04 6.51 -9.97
C ASN A 26 -3.17 6.45 -11.01
N GLN A 27 -3.98 5.38 -11.02
CA GLN A 27 -5.05 5.16 -11.99
C GLN A 27 -6.44 5.52 -11.43
N ILE A 28 -6.60 5.48 -10.11
CA ILE A 28 -7.86 5.79 -9.43
C ILE A 28 -7.82 7.15 -8.76
N LYS A 29 -8.98 7.77 -8.55
CA LYS A 29 -9.14 8.98 -7.72
C LYS A 29 -9.50 8.69 -6.26
N ALA A 30 -9.77 7.42 -5.92
CA ALA A 30 -10.14 7.01 -4.56
C ALA A 30 -8.94 7.03 -3.59
N GLU A 31 -9.24 7.02 -2.28
CA GLU A 31 -8.25 6.74 -1.24
C GLU A 31 -8.07 5.23 -1.11
N LEU A 32 -6.82 4.79 -0.94
CA LEU A 32 -6.48 3.38 -0.77
C LEU A 32 -5.81 3.18 0.59
N TRP A 33 -6.41 2.33 1.40
CA TRP A 33 -5.99 2.07 2.76
C TRP A 33 -5.50 0.63 2.84
N LEU A 34 -4.20 0.47 3.05
CA LEU A 34 -3.55 -0.82 3.25
C LEU A 34 -3.78 -1.26 4.68
N ILE A 35 -4.51 -2.36 4.86
CA ILE A 35 -4.84 -2.93 6.16
C ILE A 35 -3.85 -4.06 6.48
N GLY A 36 -3.18 -3.98 7.63
CA GLY A 36 -2.30 -5.07 8.07
C GLY A 36 -1.24 -4.66 9.08
N LYS A 37 -0.13 -5.42 9.11
CA LYS A 37 0.99 -5.12 10.01
C LYS A 37 1.74 -3.87 9.51
N GLU A 38 1.45 -2.71 10.10
CA GLU A 38 2.03 -1.42 9.69
C GLU A 38 3.56 -1.44 9.53
N GLU A 39 4.29 -2.02 10.48
CA GLU A 39 5.75 -2.07 10.45
C GLU A 39 6.27 -2.84 9.23
N VAL A 40 5.62 -3.95 8.89
CA VAL A 40 5.97 -4.78 7.73
C VAL A 40 5.67 -4.03 6.44
N ILE A 41 4.50 -3.38 6.34
CA ILE A 41 4.09 -2.62 5.17
C ILE A 41 5.04 -1.44 4.94
N LYS A 42 5.39 -0.68 6.00
CA LYS A 42 6.33 0.45 5.94
C LYS A 42 7.74 -0.02 5.56
N ALA A 43 8.21 -1.13 6.10
CA ALA A 43 9.50 -1.72 5.74
C ALA A 43 9.54 -2.11 4.26
N LYS A 44 8.49 -2.76 3.76
CA LYS A 44 8.37 -3.17 2.35
C LYS A 44 8.24 -1.99 1.39
N LEU A 45 7.51 -0.94 1.76
CA LEU A 45 7.45 0.30 0.97
C LEU A 45 8.82 0.97 0.85
N LYS A 46 9.59 1.00 1.94
CA LYS A 46 10.99 1.45 1.90
C LYS A 46 11.87 0.53 1.05
N GLU A 47 11.72 -0.79 1.16
CA GLU A 47 12.48 -1.76 0.37
C GLU A 47 12.24 -1.62 -1.14
N PHE A 48 10.98 -1.42 -1.56
CA PHE A 48 10.64 -1.37 -2.99
C PHE A 48 10.79 0.00 -3.63
N TYR A 49 10.44 1.06 -2.90
CA TYR A 49 10.30 2.40 -3.47
C TYR A 49 11.21 3.42 -2.81
N ASN A 50 11.90 3.05 -1.72
CA ASN A 50 12.71 3.93 -0.89
C ASN A 50 11.96 5.21 -0.48
N LYS A 51 10.63 5.07 -0.31
CA LYS A 51 9.67 6.14 -0.04
C LYS A 51 8.65 5.67 0.98
N THR A 52 8.09 6.61 1.71
CA THR A 52 6.94 6.39 2.59
C THR A 52 5.62 6.43 1.80
N ALA A 53 4.54 5.90 2.38
CA ALA A 53 3.22 5.93 1.75
C ALA A 53 2.78 7.36 1.40
N GLU A 54 3.06 8.32 2.29
CA GLU A 54 2.73 9.74 2.12
C GLU A 54 3.50 10.37 0.95
N GLU A 55 4.77 9.99 0.76
CA GLU A 55 5.59 10.43 -0.39
C GLU A 55 5.14 9.82 -1.73
N ILE A 56 4.55 8.62 -1.69
CA ILE A 56 3.98 7.99 -2.89
C ILE A 56 2.67 8.67 -3.26
N SER A 57 1.77 8.85 -2.30
CA SER A 57 0.52 9.56 -2.52
C SER A 57 -0.12 9.96 -1.20
N PRO A 58 -0.65 11.19 -1.06
CA PRO A 58 -1.44 11.58 0.12
C PRO A 58 -2.74 10.76 0.27
N ARG A 59 -3.14 10.03 -0.78
CA ARG A 59 -4.32 9.16 -0.80
C ARG A 59 -4.02 7.71 -0.40
N LEU A 60 -2.75 7.36 -0.20
CA LEU A 60 -2.32 6.04 0.25
C LEU A 60 -2.10 6.10 1.76
N LYS A 61 -2.90 5.35 2.52
CA LYS A 61 -2.79 5.26 3.98
C LYS A 61 -2.56 3.82 4.42
N ILE A 62 -2.00 3.65 5.61
CA ILE A 62 -1.74 2.33 6.22
C ILE A 62 -2.47 2.31 7.56
N TYR A 63 -3.21 1.23 7.82
CA TYR A 63 -4.00 1.02 9.03
C TYR A 63 -3.87 -0.43 9.54
#